data_AF-A0A849QKB2-F1
#
_entry.id   AF-A0A849QKB2-F1
#
_cell.length_a   1.000
_cell.length_b   1.000
_cell.length_c   1.000
_cell.angle_alpha   90.00
_cell.angle_beta   90.00
_cell.angle_gamma   90.00
#
_symmetry.space_group_name_H-M   'P 1'
#
loop_
_entity.id
_entity.type
_entity.pdbx_description
1 polymer ?
#
loop_
_entity_poly.entity_id
_entity_poly.type
_entity_poly.pdbx_seq_one_letter_code
_entity_poly.pdbx_strand_id
1 'polypeptide(L)'
;IELEVRTTIFRGLVGAKDIRKISQYLDECDCGNLTYAVQQGLSDNTLDMKDIEKFSRQEVLDMATAIKAVNLKDIRIRTIENGEERIV
;
A
#
# COMPACT_ATOMS: atom_id res chain seq x y z
N ILE A 1 4.35 -19.48 8.49
CA ILE A 1 3.81 -18.89 7.24
C ILE A 1 3.84 -17.39 7.45
N GLU A 2 4.52 -16.63 6.59
CA GLU A 2 4.44 -15.16 6.64
C GLU A 2 3.18 -14.73 5.88
N LEU A 3 2.33 -13.93 6.54
CA LEU A 3 1.10 -13.43 5.95
C LEU A 3 1.36 -12.02 5.43
N GLU A 4 0.97 -11.76 4.18
CA GLU A 4 1.04 -10.42 3.59
C GLU A 4 -0.35 -9.97 3.14
N VAL A 5 -0.75 -8.78 3.60
CA VAL A 5 -1.85 -8.03 2.98
C VAL A 5 -1.21 -7.05 2.00
N ARG A 6 -1.79 -6.94 0.81
CA ARG A 6 -1.31 -6.04 -0.23
C ARG A 6 -2.45 -5.20 -0.76
N THR A 7 -2.25 -3.90 -0.82
CA THR A 7 -3.20 -2.97 -1.46
C THR A 7 -2.55 -2.33 -2.67
N THR A 8 -3.16 -2.53 -3.83
CA THR A 8 -2.76 -1.82 -5.05
C THR A 8 -3.48 -0.47 -5.11
N ILE A 9 -2.72 0.61 -5.18
CA ILE A 9 -3.23 2.00 -5.21
C ILE A 9 -3.30 2.53 -6.64
N PHE A 10 -4.38 3.24 -6.94
CA PHE A 10 -4.65 3.89 -8.22
C PHE A 10 -5.29 5.25 -7.94
N ARG A 11 -4.71 6.33 -8.46
CA ARG A 11 -5.20 7.69 -8.19
C ARG A 11 -6.66 7.81 -8.62
N GLY A 12 -7.50 8.36 -7.75
CA GLY A 12 -8.95 8.50 -7.97
C GLY A 12 -9.78 7.23 -7.73
N LEU A 13 -9.16 6.06 -7.52
CA LEU A 13 -9.85 4.78 -7.27
C LEU A 13 -9.54 4.19 -5.89
N VAL A 14 -8.26 4.00 -5.58
CA VAL A 14 -7.77 3.43 -4.32
C VAL A 14 -6.58 4.26 -3.85
N GLY A 15 -6.70 4.87 -2.67
CA GLY A 15 -5.65 5.76 -2.16
C GLY A 15 -5.66 5.89 -0.64
N ALA A 16 -5.16 7.02 -0.13
CA ALA A 16 -4.89 7.21 1.30
C ALA A 16 -6.10 6.94 2.22
N LYS A 17 -7.32 7.22 1.76
CA LYS A 17 -8.55 6.96 2.53
C LYS A 17 -8.77 5.46 2.73
N ASP A 18 -8.52 4.65 1.71
CA ASP A 18 -8.70 3.20 1.74
C ASP A 18 -7.58 2.53 2.52
N ILE A 19 -6.34 2.99 2.35
CA ILE A 19 -5.19 2.57 3.18
C ILE A 19 -5.48 2.80 4.66
N ARG A 20 -6.03 3.96 5.04
CA ARG A 20 -6.41 4.22 6.44
C ARG A 20 -7.48 3.27 6.96
N LYS A 21 -8.52 2.98 6.17
CA LYS A 21 -9.57 2.03 6.55
C LYS A 21 -9.02 0.62 6.74
N ILE A 22 -8.15 0.17 5.83
CA ILE A 22 -7.49 -1.13 5.94
C ILE A 22 -6.57 -1.14 7.17
N SER A 23 -5.78 -0.11 7.39
CA SER A 23 -4.95 0.01 8.59
C SER A 23 -5.76 -0.09 9.89
N GLN A 24 -6.94 0.51 9.97
CA GLN A 24 -7.83 0.40 11.14
C GLN A 24 -8.32 -1.03 11.33
N TYR A 25 -8.78 -1.66 10.24
CA TYR A 25 -9.22 -3.06 10.28
C TYR A 25 -8.09 -4.02 10.69
N LEU A 26 -6.87 -3.80 10.20
CA LEU A 26 -5.71 -4.63 10.54
C LEU A 26 -5.25 -4.44 11.99
N ASP A 27 -5.48 -3.27 12.58
CA ASP A 27 -5.19 -3.02 14.00
C ASP A 27 -6.11 -3.85 14.92
N GLU A 28 -7.36 -4.04 14.51
CA GLU A 28 -8.36 -4.87 15.22
C GLU A 28 -8.16 -6.38 15.01
N CYS A 29 -7.36 -6.77 14.02
CA CYS A 29 -7.09 -8.17 13.73
C CYS A 29 -5.92 -8.71 14.57
N ASP A 30 -6.12 -9.84 15.26
CA ASP A 30 -5.04 -10.59 15.90
C ASP A 30 -4.27 -11.43 14.86
N CYS A 31 -3.69 -10.72 13.88
CA CYS A 31 -2.86 -11.29 12.82
C CYS A 31 -1.40 -11.11 13.17
N GLY A 32 -0.94 -11.77 14.25
CA GLY A 32 0.48 -11.81 14.59
C GLY A 32 1.34 -12.20 13.37
N ASN A 33 2.45 -11.50 13.16
CA ASN A 33 3.36 -11.65 12.01
C ASN A 33 2.79 -11.24 10.63
N LEU A 34 1.92 -10.23 10.58
CA LEU A 34 1.40 -9.69 9.32
C LEU A 34 2.30 -8.59 8.74
N THR A 35 2.65 -8.71 7.45
CA THR A 35 3.24 -7.63 6.66
C THR A 35 2.15 -6.90 5.88
N TYR A 36 2.20 -5.57 5.86
CA TYR A 36 1.32 -4.78 4.99
C TYR A 36 2.11 -4.06 3.90
N ALA A 37 1.72 -4.28 2.65
CA ALA A 37 2.40 -3.69 1.50
C ALA A 37 1.48 -2.77 0.68
N VAL A 38 1.93 -1.54 0.45
CA VAL A 38 1.28 -0.57 -0.45
C VAL A 38 1.96 -0.63 -1.81
N GLN A 39 1.24 -1.05 -2.85
CA GLN A 39 1.79 -1.27 -4.19
C GLN A 39 1.21 -0.28 -5.21
N GLN A 40 2.04 0.42 -5.96
CA GLN A 40 1.60 1.21 -7.10
C GLN A 40 0.92 0.33 -8.16
N GLY A 41 -0.23 0.79 -8.64
CA GLY A 41 -0.88 0.22 -9.81
C GLY A 41 -0.15 0.54 -11.12
N LEU A 42 -0.27 -0.37 -12.09
CA LEU A 42 0.29 -0.21 -13.44
C LEU A 42 -0.79 0.33 -14.39
N SER A 43 -1.10 1.63 -14.30
CA SER A 43 -2.13 2.27 -15.13
C SER A 43 -1.83 2.24 -16.63
N ASP A 44 -0.55 2.37 -17.01
CA ASP A 44 -0.10 2.47 -18.41
C ASP A 44 -0.39 1.21 -19.25
N ASN A 45 -0.51 0.04 -18.62
CA ASN A 45 -0.70 -1.23 -19.34
C ASN A 45 -2.17 -1.56 -19.61
N THR A 46 -3.09 -0.64 -19.29
CA THR A 46 -4.53 -0.84 -19.38
C THR A 46 -5.17 0.29 -20.17
N LEU A 47 -5.84 -0.04 -21.28
CA LEU A 47 -6.51 0.92 -22.17
C LEU A 47 -7.46 1.87 -21.43
N ASP A 48 -8.15 1.36 -20.40
CA ASP A 48 -9.15 2.10 -19.62
C ASP A 48 -8.56 2.91 -18.46
N MET A 49 -7.27 2.75 -18.15
CA MET A 49 -6.62 3.43 -17.02
C MET A 49 -5.38 4.21 -17.41
N LYS A 50 -5.02 4.26 -18.70
CA LYS A 50 -3.82 4.93 -19.22
C LYS A 50 -3.70 6.40 -18.81
N ASP A 51 -4.83 7.07 -18.58
CA ASP A 51 -4.89 8.50 -18.23
C ASP A 51 -4.84 8.73 -16.71
N ILE A 52 -4.81 7.66 -15.91
CA ILE A 52 -4.65 7.74 -14.45
C ILE A 52 -3.19 8.04 -14.14
N GLU A 53 -2.96 9.26 -13.66
CA GLU A 53 -1.66 9.67 -13.14
C GLU A 53 -1.24 8.77 -11.97
N LYS A 54 -0.04 8.22 -12.06
CA LYS A 54 0.54 7.39 -11.01
C LYS A 54 0.77 8.22 -9.74
N PHE A 55 0.76 7.54 -8.60
CA PHE A 55 1.33 8.12 -7.38
C PHE A 55 2.85 8.21 -7.53
N SER A 56 3.43 9.34 -7.13
CA SER A 56 4.88 9.45 -6.94
C SER A 56 5.34 8.55 -5.80
N ARG A 57 6.62 8.17 -5.76
CA ARG A 57 7.18 7.40 -4.64
C ARG A 57 6.89 8.06 -3.29
N GLN A 58 7.03 9.38 -3.19
CA GLN A 58 6.78 10.11 -1.95
C GLN A 58 5.33 9.98 -1.50
N GLU A 59 4.36 10.10 -2.40
CA GLU A 59 2.94 9.90 -2.05
C GLU A 59 2.66 8.48 -1.55
N VAL A 60 3.32 7.46 -2.11
CA VAL A 60 3.19 6.07 -1.63
C VAL A 60 3.81 5.91 -0.25
N LEU A 61 4.98 6.52 -0.03
CA LEU A 61 5.65 6.52 1.27
C LEU A 61 4.79 7.23 2.34
N ASP A 62 4.19 8.37 2.02
CA ASP A 62 3.30 9.11 2.92
C ASP A 62 2.07 8.27 3.28
N MET A 63 1.50 7.52 2.32
CA MET A 63 0.43 6.58 2.59
C MET A 63 0.86 5.43 3.50
N ALA A 64 2.05 4.87 3.28
CA ALA A 64 2.56 3.77 4.07
C ALA A 64 2.93 4.19 5.51
N THR A 65 3.53 5.36 5.67
CA THR A 65 3.90 5.90 7.00
C THR A 65 2.70 6.38 7.81
N ALA A 66 1.55 6.62 7.16
CA ALA A 66 0.29 6.92 7.84
C ALA A 66 -0.38 5.69 8.47
N ILE A 67 0.11 4.48 8.19
CA ILE A 67 -0.36 3.23 8.81
C ILE A 67 0.09 3.22 10.27
N LYS A 68 -0.86 3.07 11.19
CA LYS A 68 -0.61 3.08 12.65
C LYS A 68 -0.83 1.72 13.31
N ALA A 69 -1.09 0.69 12.53
CA ALA A 69 -1.45 -0.63 13.05
C ALA A 69 -0.30 -1.22 13.89
N VAL A 70 -0.55 -1.45 15.18
CA VAL A 70 0.49 -1.85 16.15
C VAL A 70 0.90 -3.31 16.00
N ASN A 71 0.06 -4.11 15.33
CA ASN A 71 0.23 -5.56 15.20
C ASN A 71 0.97 -5.99 13.91
N LEU A 72 1.48 -5.05 13.13
CA LEU A 72 2.23 -5.35 11.91
C LEU A 72 3.68 -5.69 12.21
N LYS A 73 4.20 -6.73 11.55
CA LYS A 73 5.61 -7.10 11.55
C LYS A 73 6.45 -6.13 10.72
N ASP A 74 6.00 -5.88 9.49
CA ASP A 74 6.69 -5.03 8.51
C ASP A 74 5.67 -4.16 7.75
N ILE A 75 6.12 -2.98 7.33
CA ILE A 75 5.41 -2.17 6.33
C ILE A 75 6.31 -2.00 5.10
N ARG A 76 5.76 -2.23 3.91
CA ARG A 76 6.48 -2.16 2.64
C ARG A 76 5.79 -1.25 1.65
N ILE A 77 6.57 -0.61 0.80
CA ILE A 77 6.07 0.02 -0.42
C ILE A 77 6.61 -0.72 -1.64
N ARG A 78 5.81 -0.77 -2.71
CA ARG A 78 6.22 -1.29 -4.00
C ARG A 78 5.92 -0.26 -5.07
N THR A 79 6.97 0.33 -5.63
CA THR A 79 6.85 1.31 -6.73
C THR A 79 7.35 0.71 -8.03
N ILE A 80 6.88 1.27 -9.14
CA ILE A 80 7.28 0.80 -10.48
C ILE A 80 8.79 1.03 -10.69
N GLU A 81 9.30 2.18 -10.24
CA GLU A 81 10.67 2.61 -10.49
C GLU A 81 11.69 1.97 -9.53
N ASN A 82 11.32 1.76 -8.26
CA ASN A 82 12.26 1.31 -7.23
C ASN A 82 12.02 -0.12 -6.75
N GLY A 83 10.96 -0.78 -7.21
CA GLY A 83 10.61 -2.13 -6.75
C GLY A 83 10.13 -2.12 -5.31
N GLU A 84 10.52 -3.13 -4.54
CA GLU A 84 10.12 -3.27 -3.13
C GLU A 84 11.08 -2.57 -2.18
N GLU A 85 10.51 -1.80 -1.26
CA GLU A 85 11.24 -1.10 -0.21
C GLU A 85 10.58 -1.37 1.15
N ARG A 86 11.40 -1.72 2.15
CA ARG A 86 10.95 -1.86 3.54
C ARG A 86 11.03 -0.51 4.24
N ILE A 87 9.96 -0.14 4.94
CA ILE A 87 9.85 1.14 5.64
C ILE A 87 10.12 0.98 7.13
N VAL A 88 9.58 -0.08 7.74
CA VAL A 88 9.76 -0.46 9.16
C VAL A 88 9.85 -1.98 9.26
#